data_AF-A0A5N6VK42-F1
#
_entry.id   AF-A0A5N6VK42-F1
#
_cell.length_a   1.000
_cell.length_b   1.000
_cell.length_c   1.000
_cell.angle_alpha   90.00
_cell.angle_beta   90.00
_cell.angle_gamma   90.00
#
_symmetry.space_group_name_H-M   'P 1'
#
loop_
_entity.id
_entity.type
_entity.pdbx_description
1 polymer ?
#
loop_
_entity_poly.entity_id
_entity_poly.type
_entity_poly.pdbx_seq_one_letter_code
_entity_poly.pdbx_strand_id
1 'polypeptide(L)'
;MTTTTDPPNYTLFDALIDWGNANTDQIREAHLSKGGWEGWAQEEMRMLFNAGREDNCYLNNARQAADIVLTPGTSGGDVFAQPYVDEECVVIELKCESFWNALKFGSEVKKDLRKVNSGVFSRSLLRRGCNVYCIALAMSNEGACKMEKLGLELFEGGTLEAPFQVWWFMRRFEAENWSDDSDDDGDEQDEEEHDEEEEDEDDGDEVDFDSSEVESDEDDDGYDDDYDNGYHHNGYGSGYGNEYHGGQGGWDYNYS
;
A
#
# COMPACT_ATOMS: atom_id res chain seq x y z
N MET A 1 -21.27 20.12 -5.31
CA MET A 1 -21.29 19.74 -3.89
C MET A 1 -21.30 18.23 -3.87
N THR A 2 -20.12 17.63 -3.95
CA THR A 2 -19.93 16.22 -3.62
C THR A 2 -20.03 16.15 -2.10
N THR A 3 -21.05 15.48 -1.59
CA THR A 3 -21.09 15.07 -0.20
C THR A 3 -20.03 13.99 -0.06
N THR A 4 -18.83 14.33 0.40
CA THR A 4 -17.84 13.35 0.85
C THR A 4 -18.49 12.62 2.03
N THR A 5 -18.92 11.39 1.79
CA THR A 5 -19.46 10.50 2.83
C THR A 5 -18.28 9.90 3.56
N ASP A 6 -18.22 10.08 4.88
CA ASP A 6 -17.22 9.42 5.70
C ASP A 6 -17.26 7.90 5.48
N PRO A 7 -16.11 7.21 5.41
CA PRO A 7 -16.08 5.76 5.30
C PRO A 7 -16.74 5.10 6.53
N PRO A 8 -17.37 3.92 6.41
CA PRO A 8 -18.04 3.24 7.52
C PRO A 8 -17.15 3.02 8.75
N ASN A 9 -15.84 2.82 8.54
CA ASN A 9 -14.83 2.69 9.59
C ASN A 9 -13.98 3.97 9.71
N TYR A 10 -14.59 5.16 9.74
CA TYR A 10 -13.86 6.45 9.77
C TYR A 10 -12.80 6.58 10.87
N THR A 11 -12.99 5.90 12.01
CA THR A 11 -12.00 5.81 13.11
C THR A 11 -10.69 5.14 12.69
N LEU A 12 -10.70 4.25 11.69
CA LEU A 12 -9.48 3.75 11.03
C LEU A 12 -8.67 4.90 10.44
N PHE A 13 -9.36 5.78 9.71
CA PHE A 13 -8.76 6.86 8.96
C PHE A 13 -8.30 7.99 9.87
N ASP A 14 -9.06 8.28 10.93
CA ASP A 14 -8.61 9.17 12.01
C ASP A 14 -7.32 8.64 12.66
N ALA A 15 -7.25 7.35 12.98
CA ALA A 15 -6.05 6.74 13.55
C ALA A 15 -4.84 6.79 12.59
N LEU A 16 -5.06 6.65 11.27
CA LEU A 16 -4.02 6.85 10.25
C LEU A 16 -3.48 8.29 10.25
N ILE A 17 -4.37 9.28 10.35
CA ILE A 17 -4.00 10.70 10.40
C ILE A 17 -3.24 11.01 11.69
N ASP A 18 -3.73 10.53 12.84
CA ASP A 18 -3.08 10.73 14.14
C ASP A 18 -1.69 10.10 14.18
N TRP A 19 -1.53 8.88 13.66
CA TRP A 19 -0.24 8.24 13.51
C TRP A 19 0.68 9.03 12.57
N GLY A 20 0.16 9.47 11.43
CA GLY A 20 0.91 10.26 10.45
C GLY A 20 1.41 11.58 11.04
N ASN A 21 0.56 12.25 11.82
CA ASN A 21 0.92 13.47 12.54
C ASN A 21 2.04 13.21 13.56
N ALA A 22 1.88 12.19 14.40
CA ALA A 22 2.85 11.83 15.45
C ALA A 22 4.24 11.45 14.91
N ASN A 23 4.30 10.93 13.68
CA ASN A 23 5.54 10.46 13.03
C ASN A 23 5.99 11.34 11.87
N THR A 24 5.53 12.61 11.81
CA THR A 24 5.73 13.49 10.64
C THR A 24 7.18 13.53 10.14
N ASP A 25 8.15 13.71 11.04
CA ASP A 25 9.55 13.87 10.66
C ASP A 25 10.15 12.56 10.14
N GLN A 26 9.89 11.44 10.82
CA GLN A 26 10.32 10.10 10.40
C GLN A 26 9.74 9.74 9.03
N ILE A 27 8.48 10.08 8.79
CA ILE A 27 7.80 9.80 7.52
C ILE A 27 8.44 10.62 6.39
N ARG A 28 8.74 11.90 6.62
CA ARG A 28 9.42 12.74 5.63
C ARG A 28 10.80 12.21 5.25
N GLU A 29 11.54 11.66 6.22
CA GLU A 29 12.83 11.00 5.96
C GLU A 29 12.66 9.66 5.24
N ALA A 30 11.73 8.81 5.70
CA ALA A 30 11.45 7.51 5.11
C ALA A 30 10.96 7.61 3.67
N HIS A 31 10.10 8.60 3.37
CA HIS A 31 9.60 8.89 2.02
C HIS A 31 10.73 9.14 1.00
N LEU A 32 11.85 9.73 1.44
CA LEU A 32 13.02 10.00 0.59
C LEU A 32 13.97 8.80 0.48
N SER A 33 13.81 7.82 1.36
CA SER A 33 14.64 6.61 1.40
C SER A 33 14.18 5.58 0.36
N LYS A 34 15.12 4.83 -0.20
CA LYS A 34 14.82 3.82 -1.23
C LYS A 34 14.27 2.56 -0.56
N GLY A 35 12.96 2.34 -0.70
CA GLY A 35 12.27 1.17 -0.16
C GLY A 35 12.03 1.24 1.35
N GLY A 36 11.27 0.28 1.88
CA GLY A 36 11.08 0.10 3.33
C GLY A 36 10.08 1.03 4.01
N TRP A 37 9.76 2.21 3.45
CA TRP A 37 8.73 3.11 4.01
C TRP A 37 7.36 2.43 4.12
N GLU A 38 6.87 1.83 3.03
CA GLU A 38 5.60 1.10 3.02
C GLU A 38 5.62 -0.08 4.00
N GLY A 39 6.69 -0.86 4.00
CA GLY A 39 6.85 -1.99 4.93
C GLY A 39 6.87 -1.53 6.39
N TRP A 40 7.54 -0.41 6.70
CA TRP A 40 7.52 0.18 8.03
C TRP A 40 6.12 0.69 8.40
N ALA A 41 5.43 1.40 7.50
CA ALA A 41 4.07 1.86 7.72
C ALA A 41 3.11 0.70 8.02
N GLN A 42 3.19 -0.39 7.24
CA GLN A 42 2.40 -1.61 7.47
C GLN A 42 2.69 -2.22 8.86
N GLU A 43 3.94 -2.24 9.31
CA GLU A 43 4.31 -2.78 10.63
C GLU A 43 3.80 -1.88 11.77
N GLU A 44 3.90 -0.56 11.62
CA GLU A 44 3.35 0.39 12.59
C GLU A 44 1.83 0.25 12.71
N MET A 45 1.12 0.11 11.58
CA MET A 45 -0.33 -0.10 11.57
C MET A 45 -0.71 -1.43 12.19
N ARG A 46 0.05 -2.48 11.91
CA ARG A 46 -0.13 -3.79 12.54
C ARG A 46 -0.06 -3.66 14.07
N MET A 47 0.93 -2.93 14.58
CA MET A 47 1.07 -2.69 16.02
C MET A 47 -0.05 -1.80 16.57
N LEU A 48 -0.40 -0.72 15.88
CA LEU A 48 -1.45 0.22 16.27
C LEU A 48 -2.80 -0.48 16.44
N PHE A 49 -3.12 -1.42 15.56
CA PHE A 49 -4.41 -2.11 15.56
C PHE A 49 -4.36 -3.50 16.19
N ASN A 50 -3.22 -3.94 16.73
CA ASN A 50 -3.01 -5.31 17.20
C ASN A 50 -3.44 -6.36 16.16
N ALA A 51 -3.06 -6.15 14.90
CA ALA A 51 -3.53 -6.89 13.74
C ALA A 51 -2.55 -7.98 13.29
N GLY A 52 -3.03 -8.87 12.41
CA GLY A 52 -2.16 -9.66 11.54
C GLY A 52 -1.59 -8.81 10.40
N ARG A 53 -0.42 -9.20 9.90
CA ARG A 53 0.21 -8.64 8.68
C ARG A 53 0.42 -9.75 7.67
N GLU A 54 0.29 -9.42 6.38
CA GLU A 54 0.52 -10.37 5.29
C GLU A 54 -0.29 -11.65 5.48
N ASP A 55 -1.60 -11.48 5.71
CA ASP A 55 -2.52 -12.60 5.92
C ASP A 55 -3.03 -13.16 4.57
N ASN A 56 -2.95 -14.47 4.39
CA ASN A 56 -3.34 -15.19 3.16
C ASN A 56 -4.87 -15.38 3.08
N CYS A 57 -5.63 -14.29 3.17
CA CYS A 57 -7.08 -14.32 3.15
C CYS A 57 -7.69 -14.41 1.73
N TYR A 58 -6.88 -14.25 0.68
CA TYR A 58 -7.31 -14.34 -0.73
C TYR A 58 -7.27 -15.79 -1.24
N LEU A 59 -8.44 -16.41 -1.41
CA LEU A 59 -8.57 -17.79 -1.85
C LEU A 59 -8.25 -18.01 -3.33
N ASN A 60 -8.42 -16.98 -4.16
CA ASN A 60 -8.18 -17.08 -5.59
C ASN A 60 -6.71 -16.94 -5.99
N ASN A 61 -5.81 -16.62 -5.04
CA ASN A 61 -4.38 -16.55 -5.29
C ASN A 61 -3.57 -16.72 -3.99
N ALA A 62 -3.05 -17.92 -3.76
CA ALA A 62 -2.26 -18.25 -2.56
C ALA A 62 -0.92 -17.47 -2.44
N ARG A 63 -0.49 -16.75 -3.47
CA ARG A 63 0.68 -15.85 -3.41
C ARG A 63 0.32 -14.43 -3.01
N GLN A 64 -0.96 -14.15 -2.80
CA GLN A 64 -1.45 -12.83 -2.42
C GLN A 64 -1.92 -12.85 -0.98
N ALA A 65 -1.29 -12.00 -0.18
CA ALA A 65 -1.66 -11.76 1.19
C ALA A 65 -2.17 -10.32 1.33
N ALA A 66 -3.18 -10.11 2.17
CA ALA A 66 -3.58 -8.76 2.56
C ALA A 66 -2.52 -8.13 3.44
N ASP A 67 -2.28 -6.82 3.27
CA ASP A 67 -1.27 -6.13 4.08
C ASP A 67 -1.66 -6.15 5.56
N ILE A 68 -2.94 -5.89 5.87
CA ILE A 68 -3.48 -5.88 7.23
C ILE A 68 -4.89 -6.50 7.23
N VAL A 69 -5.18 -7.33 8.23
CA VAL A 69 -6.53 -7.86 8.50
C VAL A 69 -6.92 -7.58 9.94
N LEU A 70 -8.08 -6.96 10.12
CA LEU A 70 -8.71 -6.70 11.42
C LEU A 70 -9.92 -7.61 11.58
N THR A 71 -9.86 -8.49 12.58
CA THR A 71 -10.97 -9.34 13.00
C THR A 71 -11.52 -8.85 14.34
N PRO A 72 -12.83 -8.54 14.43
CA PRO A 72 -13.46 -8.11 15.68
C PRO A 72 -13.28 -9.11 16.82
N GLY A 73 -13.06 -8.60 18.02
CA GLY A 73 -12.81 -9.40 19.22
C GLY A 73 -11.38 -9.95 19.33
N THR A 74 -10.57 -9.86 18.26
CA THR A 74 -9.16 -10.26 18.24
C THR A 74 -8.22 -9.07 18.04
N SER A 75 -8.61 -8.14 17.16
CA SER A 75 -7.80 -6.99 16.72
C SER A 75 -8.70 -5.80 16.37
N GLY A 76 -8.12 -4.61 16.29
CA GLY A 76 -8.79 -3.41 15.77
C GLY A 76 -9.96 -2.92 16.61
N GLY A 77 -10.04 -3.25 17.91
CA GLY A 77 -11.17 -2.88 18.77
C GLY A 77 -11.49 -1.39 18.77
N ASP A 78 -10.45 -0.53 18.73
CA ASP A 78 -10.58 0.93 18.66
C ASP A 78 -10.91 1.45 17.25
N VAL A 79 -10.74 0.61 16.23
CA VAL A 79 -11.03 0.92 14.82
C VAL A 79 -12.52 0.72 14.50
N PHE A 80 -13.23 -0.10 15.26
CA PHE A 80 -14.68 -0.30 15.10
C PHE A 80 -15.45 0.78 15.88
N ALA A 81 -15.86 1.86 15.19
CA ALA A 81 -16.60 2.97 15.80
C ALA A 81 -17.87 2.48 16.53
N GLN A 82 -18.12 2.98 17.76
CA GLN A 82 -19.26 2.56 18.58
C GLN A 82 -20.62 3.14 18.09
N PRO A 83 -21.75 2.43 18.26
CA PRO A 83 -21.85 1.03 18.68
C PRO A 83 -21.40 0.18 17.51
N TYR A 84 -20.27 -0.53 17.67
CA TYR A 84 -19.47 -1.21 16.63
C TYR A 84 -20.17 -1.18 15.29
N VAL A 85 -19.82 -0.25 14.40
CA VAL A 85 -20.40 -0.17 13.05
C VAL A 85 -20.09 -1.49 12.39
N ASP A 86 -21.05 -2.39 12.60
CA ASP A 86 -21.15 -3.81 12.40
C ASP A 86 -19.87 -4.59 12.78
N GLU A 87 -19.99 -5.74 13.44
CA GLU A 87 -18.83 -6.54 13.85
C GLU A 87 -18.16 -7.24 12.64
N GLU A 88 -17.86 -6.45 11.62
CA GLU A 88 -17.34 -6.79 10.30
C GLU A 88 -15.83 -6.96 10.35
N CYS A 89 -15.28 -7.82 9.50
CA CYS A 89 -13.85 -7.83 9.27
C CYS A 89 -13.42 -6.62 8.44
N VAL A 90 -12.19 -6.15 8.63
CA VAL A 90 -11.57 -5.15 7.76
C VAL A 90 -10.33 -5.74 7.12
N VAL A 91 -10.25 -5.67 5.81
CA VAL A 91 -9.05 -6.06 5.04
C VAL A 91 -8.49 -4.81 4.40
N ILE A 92 -7.19 -4.57 4.50
CA ILE A 92 -6.53 -3.36 4.01
C ILE A 92 -5.41 -3.75 3.06
N GLU A 93 -5.45 -3.18 1.86
CA GLU A 93 -4.32 -3.03 0.97
C GLU A 93 -3.78 -1.61 1.11
N LEU A 94 -2.55 -1.46 1.59
CA LEU A 94 -1.92 -0.18 1.87
C LEU A 94 -0.82 0.11 0.85
N LYS A 95 -0.96 1.24 0.15
CA LYS A 95 0.06 1.74 -0.77
C LYS A 95 0.59 3.08 -0.30
N CYS A 96 1.91 3.19 -0.16
CA CYS A 96 2.55 4.44 0.23
C CYS A 96 3.31 5.07 -0.93
N GLU A 97 3.07 6.35 -1.19
CA GLU A 97 3.92 7.11 -2.09
C GLU A 97 5.29 7.32 -1.43
N SER A 98 6.33 7.11 -2.22
CA SER A 98 7.73 7.40 -1.92
C SER A 98 8.31 8.20 -3.08
N PHE A 99 9.39 8.94 -2.82
CA PHE A 99 10.10 9.66 -3.87
C PHE A 99 10.50 8.74 -5.04
N TRP A 100 10.87 7.50 -4.73
CA TRP A 100 11.38 6.52 -5.70
C TRP A 100 10.29 5.80 -6.49
N ASN A 101 9.06 5.68 -5.95
CA ASN A 101 7.94 5.04 -6.64
C ASN A 101 6.93 6.05 -7.21
N ALA A 102 7.10 7.36 -7.02
CA ALA A 102 6.13 8.39 -7.40
C ALA A 102 5.60 8.25 -8.83
N LEU A 103 6.47 7.91 -9.80
CA LEU A 103 6.07 7.67 -11.19
C LEU A 103 5.13 6.47 -11.35
N LYS A 104 5.39 5.38 -10.62
CA LYS A 104 4.62 4.11 -10.67
C LYS A 104 3.49 4.04 -9.64
N PHE A 105 3.42 4.98 -8.69
CA PHE A 105 2.48 4.96 -7.58
C PHE A 105 1.04 4.71 -8.04
N GLY A 106 0.56 5.47 -9.03
CA GLY A 106 -0.78 5.27 -9.59
C GLY A 106 -1.00 3.90 -10.23
N SER A 107 -0.01 3.34 -10.93
CA SER A 107 -0.15 1.99 -11.52
C SER A 107 -0.13 0.89 -10.46
N GLU A 108 0.61 1.07 -9.37
CA GLU A 108 0.62 0.13 -8.23
C GLU A 108 -0.71 0.17 -7.47
N VAL A 109 -1.23 1.36 -7.13
CA VAL A 109 -2.58 1.49 -6.53
C VAL A 109 -3.65 0.88 -7.43
N LYS A 110 -3.52 1.02 -8.75
CA LYS A 110 -4.43 0.37 -9.71
C LYS A 110 -4.36 -1.17 -9.65
N LYS A 111 -3.23 -1.77 -9.25
CA LYS A 111 -3.14 -3.22 -9.00
C LYS A 111 -3.89 -3.59 -7.72
N ASP A 112 -3.74 -2.80 -6.66
CA ASP A 112 -4.42 -3.03 -5.38
C ASP A 112 -5.94 -2.90 -5.54
N LEU A 113 -6.41 -1.91 -6.30
CA LEU A 113 -7.84 -1.79 -6.67
C LEU A 113 -8.36 -3.03 -7.40
N ARG A 114 -7.56 -3.62 -8.31
CA ARG A 114 -7.95 -4.86 -8.99
C ARG A 114 -8.03 -6.01 -7.99
N LYS A 115 -7.05 -6.11 -7.08
CA LYS A 115 -7.01 -7.13 -6.03
C LYS A 115 -8.22 -7.05 -5.09
N VAL A 116 -8.58 -5.85 -4.62
CA VAL A 116 -9.79 -5.62 -3.81
C VAL A 116 -11.07 -6.01 -4.58
N ASN A 117 -11.17 -5.61 -5.85
CA ASN A 117 -12.37 -5.88 -6.65
C ASN A 117 -12.52 -7.33 -7.11
N SER A 118 -11.42 -8.05 -7.36
CA SER A 118 -11.45 -9.45 -7.81
C SER A 118 -11.23 -10.47 -6.71
N GLY A 119 -10.86 -10.03 -5.50
CA GLY A 119 -10.58 -10.89 -4.35
C GLY A 119 -11.75 -11.81 -4.02
N VAL A 120 -11.41 -13.08 -3.76
CA VAL A 120 -12.32 -14.10 -3.25
C VAL A 120 -11.86 -14.46 -1.85
N PHE A 121 -12.76 -14.39 -0.88
CA PHE A 121 -12.45 -14.59 0.54
C PHE A 121 -13.21 -15.79 1.09
N SER A 122 -12.73 -16.34 2.22
CA SER A 122 -13.42 -17.42 2.90
C SER A 122 -14.75 -16.96 3.48
N ARG A 123 -15.70 -17.90 3.55
CA ARG A 123 -17.01 -17.66 4.19
C ARG A 123 -16.86 -17.27 5.65
N SER A 124 -15.86 -17.82 6.36
CA SER A 124 -15.59 -17.48 7.76
C SER A 124 -15.22 -16.01 7.94
N LEU A 125 -14.41 -15.43 7.04
CA LEU A 125 -14.03 -14.03 7.08
C LEU A 125 -15.23 -13.11 6.79
N LEU A 126 -16.10 -13.51 5.86
CA LEU A 126 -17.25 -12.72 5.41
C LEU A 126 -18.50 -12.86 6.31
N ARG A 127 -18.52 -13.82 7.25
CA ARG A 127 -19.71 -14.21 8.02
C ARG A 127 -20.43 -13.04 8.69
N ARG A 128 -19.68 -12.08 9.24
CA ARG A 128 -20.22 -10.91 9.96
C ARG A 128 -20.23 -9.64 9.10
N GLY A 129 -20.03 -9.78 7.80
CA GLY A 129 -19.73 -8.69 6.88
C GLY A 129 -18.23 -8.38 6.86
N CYS A 130 -17.77 -7.74 5.78
CA CYS A 130 -16.38 -7.37 5.61
C CYS A 130 -16.23 -6.14 4.72
N ASN A 131 -15.42 -5.17 5.16
CA ASN A 131 -15.00 -4.05 4.35
C ASN A 131 -13.57 -4.29 3.86
N VAL A 132 -13.39 -4.34 2.55
CA VAL A 132 -12.08 -4.50 1.92
C VAL A 132 -11.66 -3.16 1.34
N TYR A 133 -10.66 -2.54 1.94
CA TYR A 133 -10.15 -1.23 1.56
C TYR A 133 -8.89 -1.34 0.71
N CYS A 134 -8.81 -0.46 -0.29
CA CYS A 134 -7.56 -0.01 -0.85
C CYS A 134 -7.29 1.40 -0.30
N ILE A 135 -6.23 1.55 0.48
CA ILE A 135 -5.83 2.82 1.10
C ILE A 135 -4.51 3.26 0.47
N ALA A 136 -4.47 4.50 0.00
CA ALA A 136 -3.29 5.10 -0.59
C ALA A 136 -2.88 6.35 0.18
N LEU A 137 -1.61 6.39 0.63
CA LEU A 137 -1.00 7.54 1.30
C LEU A 137 -0.24 8.35 0.26
N ALA A 138 -0.84 9.44 -0.21
CA ALA A 138 -0.23 10.33 -1.20
C ALA A 138 0.57 11.44 -0.49
N MET A 139 1.87 11.51 -0.78
CA MET A 139 2.80 12.49 -0.22
C MET A 139 2.90 13.76 -1.09
N SER A 140 2.43 13.70 -2.34
CA SER A 140 2.52 14.79 -3.30
C SER A 140 1.17 15.12 -3.96
N ASN A 141 1.03 16.35 -4.46
CA ASN A 141 -0.12 16.76 -5.28
C ASN A 141 -0.25 15.91 -6.55
N GLU A 142 0.86 15.43 -7.11
CA GLU A 142 0.83 14.56 -8.28
C GLU A 142 0.25 13.18 -7.91
N GLY A 143 0.68 12.63 -6.78
CA GLY A 143 0.10 11.41 -6.18
C GLY A 143 -1.40 11.57 -5.94
N ALA A 144 -1.81 12.68 -5.34
CA ALA A 144 -3.20 13.04 -5.10
C ALA A 144 -4.04 13.05 -6.39
N CYS A 145 -3.57 13.75 -7.42
CA CYS A 145 -4.24 13.77 -8.72
C CYS A 145 -4.31 12.39 -9.38
N LYS A 146 -3.34 11.49 -9.13
CA LYS A 146 -3.42 10.10 -9.60
C LYS A 146 -4.50 9.33 -8.86
N MET A 147 -4.65 9.51 -7.55
CA MET A 147 -5.68 8.84 -6.75
C MET A 147 -7.09 9.27 -7.16
N GLU A 148 -7.29 10.58 -7.34
CA GLU A 148 -8.56 11.13 -7.83
C GLU A 148 -8.94 10.55 -9.20
N LYS A 149 -7.99 10.47 -10.14
CA LYS A 149 -8.21 9.87 -11.48
C LYS A 149 -8.53 8.37 -11.43
N LEU A 150 -8.07 7.66 -10.41
CA LEU A 150 -8.39 6.25 -10.19
C LEU A 150 -9.76 6.07 -9.52
N GLY A 151 -10.41 7.15 -9.09
CA GLY A 151 -11.72 7.13 -8.45
C GLY A 151 -11.67 6.80 -6.96
N LEU A 152 -10.53 6.99 -6.29
CA LEU A 152 -10.47 6.95 -4.83
C LEU A 152 -11.08 8.23 -4.25
N GLU A 153 -11.68 8.11 -3.08
CA GLU A 153 -12.21 9.22 -2.30
C GLU A 153 -11.13 9.76 -1.35
N LEU A 154 -11.06 11.09 -1.21
CA LEU A 154 -10.20 11.72 -0.22
C LEU A 154 -10.89 11.67 1.15
N PHE A 155 -10.17 11.20 2.17
CA PHE A 155 -10.61 11.36 3.55
C PHE A 155 -10.27 12.77 4.05
N GLU A 156 -11.31 13.54 4.37
CA GLU A 156 -11.19 14.92 4.88
C GLU A 156 -11.38 15.01 6.40
N GLY A 157 -11.50 13.86 7.08
CA GLY A 157 -11.66 13.78 8.54
C GLY A 157 -10.35 13.98 9.32
N GLY A 158 -10.45 13.91 10.65
CA GLY A 158 -9.36 14.20 11.56
C GLY A 158 -9.28 15.67 12.00
N THR A 159 -8.60 15.92 13.12
CA THR A 159 -8.32 17.27 13.64
C THR A 159 -6.86 17.69 13.45
N LEU A 160 -6.02 16.75 13.04
CA LEU A 160 -4.57 16.89 12.88
C LEU A 160 -4.18 16.81 11.40
N GLU A 161 -2.98 17.29 11.08
CA GLU A 161 -2.42 17.21 9.73
C GLU A 161 -1.31 16.14 9.69
N ALA A 162 -1.41 15.18 8.77
CA ALA A 162 -0.36 14.23 8.45
C ALA A 162 0.49 14.73 7.26
N PRO A 163 1.74 14.25 7.07
CA PRO A 163 2.56 14.62 5.92
C PRO A 163 2.08 14.00 4.58
N PHE A 164 0.98 13.26 4.60
CA PHE A 164 0.31 12.65 3.44
C PHE A 164 -1.19 12.95 3.46
N GLN A 165 -1.81 12.81 2.30
CA GLN A 165 -3.25 12.71 2.15
C GLN A 165 -3.67 11.24 2.13
N VAL A 166 -4.79 10.93 2.80
CA VAL A 166 -5.33 9.56 2.86
C VAL A 166 -6.46 9.43 1.83
N TRP A 167 -6.22 8.57 0.85
CA TRP A 167 -7.17 8.25 -0.21
C TRP A 167 -7.66 6.83 -0.05
N TRP A 168 -8.94 6.58 -0.35
CA TRP A 168 -9.52 5.26 -0.13
C TRP A 168 -10.54 4.84 -1.18
N PHE A 169 -10.63 3.53 -1.38
CA PHE A 169 -11.70 2.86 -2.10
C PHE A 169 -12.11 1.65 -1.26
N MET A 170 -13.39 1.29 -1.29
CA MET A 170 -13.90 0.19 -0.48
C MET A 170 -14.85 -0.70 -1.28
N ARG A 171 -14.71 -2.01 -1.07
CA ARG A 171 -15.69 -3.02 -1.46
C ARG A 171 -16.31 -3.62 -0.20
N ARG A 172 -17.63 -3.48 -0.05
CA ARG A 172 -18.40 -4.01 1.08
C ARG A 172 -18.94 -5.40 0.77
N PHE A 173 -18.84 -6.29 1.74
CA PHE A 173 -19.57 -7.53 1.83
C PHE A 173 -20.53 -7.43 3.01
N GLU A 174 -21.83 -7.56 2.74
CA GLU A 174 -22.85 -7.51 3.78
C GLU A 174 -22.78 -8.76 4.65
N ALA A 175 -23.14 -8.61 5.93
CA ALA A 175 -23.32 -9.74 6.82
C ALA A 175 -24.41 -10.66 6.27
N GLU A 176 -24.05 -11.92 6.04
CA GLU A 176 -25.02 -12.93 5.63
C GLU A 176 -25.82 -13.36 6.87
N ASN A 177 -27.14 -13.24 6.78
CA ASN A 177 -28.07 -13.61 7.85
C ASN A 177 -28.22 -15.14 7.87
N TRP A 178 -27.15 -15.85 8.21
CA TRP A 178 -27.14 -17.30 8.33
C TRP A 178 -27.98 -17.67 9.55
N SER A 179 -29.14 -18.30 9.30
CA SER A 179 -29.80 -19.06 10.35
C SER A 179 -28.80 -20.06 10.91
N ASP A 180 -28.80 -20.20 12.22
CA ASP A 180 -27.96 -21.10 13.03
C ASP A 180 -28.31 -22.58 12.75
N ASP A 181 -28.53 -22.94 11.49
CA ASP A 181 -28.70 -24.31 11.05
C ASP A 181 -27.30 -24.93 10.94
N SER A 182 -26.78 -25.27 12.13
CA SER A 182 -25.80 -26.33 12.41
C SER A 182 -25.12 -26.94 11.17
N ASP A 183 -24.02 -26.33 10.72
CA ASP A 183 -22.97 -27.06 10.03
C ASP A 183 -22.11 -27.70 11.14
N ASP A 184 -22.54 -28.89 11.54
CA ASP A 184 -21.73 -29.91 12.23
C ASP A 184 -20.56 -30.24 11.28
N ASP A 185 -19.52 -29.41 11.31
CA ASP A 185 -18.24 -29.69 10.68
C ASP A 185 -17.64 -30.89 11.41
N GLY A 186 -18.01 -32.08 10.95
CA GLY A 186 -17.49 -33.35 11.43
C GLY A 186 -15.98 -33.35 11.34
N ASP A 187 -15.34 -33.29 12.51
CA ASP A 187 -13.94 -33.63 12.73
C ASP A 187 -13.69 -35.08 12.27
N GLU A 188 -13.40 -35.28 10.98
CA GLU A 188 -12.71 -36.49 10.53
C GLU A 188 -11.20 -36.27 10.78
N GLN A 189 -10.80 -36.61 12.01
CA GLN A 189 -9.41 -36.90 12.35
C GLN A 189 -9.02 -38.20 11.63
N ASP A 190 -8.42 -38.07 10.45
CA ASP A 190 -7.64 -39.16 9.88
C ASP A 190 -6.23 -39.13 10.49
N GLU A 191 -6.10 -39.84 11.61
CA GLU A 191 -4.83 -40.37 12.09
C GLU A 191 -4.37 -41.48 11.14
N GLU A 192 -3.48 -41.17 10.19
CA GLU A 192 -2.62 -42.21 9.59
C GLU A 192 -1.17 -41.96 9.99
N GLU A 193 -0.77 -42.71 11.03
CA GLU A 193 0.61 -43.07 11.33
C GLU A 193 1.23 -43.77 10.11
N HIS A 194 2.36 -43.28 9.61
CA HIS A 194 3.32 -44.13 8.93
C HIS A 194 4.75 -43.66 9.21
N ASP A 195 5.38 -44.42 10.11
CA ASP A 195 6.81 -44.46 10.36
C ASP A 195 7.57 -45.14 9.19
N GLU A 196 8.90 -44.98 9.26
CA GLU A 196 10.02 -45.63 8.54
C GLU A 196 10.51 -44.84 7.31
N GLU A 197 11.58 -44.04 7.38
CA GLU A 197 13.02 -44.26 7.70
C GLU A 197 13.90 -44.21 6.43
N GLU A 198 15.13 -43.71 6.65
CA GLU A 198 16.34 -43.71 5.81
C GLU A 198 16.54 -42.53 4.83
N GLU A 199 17.38 -41.56 5.20
CA GLU A 199 18.86 -41.50 5.02
C GLU A 199 19.25 -41.14 3.58
N ASP A 200 19.82 -39.95 3.37
CA ASP A 200 21.18 -39.81 2.85
C ASP A 200 21.66 -38.35 2.80
N GLU A 201 22.97 -38.25 2.91
CA GLU A 201 23.80 -37.09 3.26
C GLU A 201 24.17 -36.19 2.06
N ASP A 202 24.54 -34.96 2.43
CA ASP A 202 25.65 -34.13 1.94
C ASP A 202 25.61 -33.33 0.62
N ASP A 203 26.39 -32.24 0.72
CA ASP A 203 26.91 -31.31 -0.29
C ASP A 203 25.91 -30.29 -0.87
N GLY A 204 26.02 -28.97 -0.66
CA GLY A 204 27.25 -28.18 -0.57
C GLY A 204 27.71 -27.75 -1.96
N ASP A 205 27.08 -26.71 -2.52
CA ASP A 205 27.69 -25.71 -3.43
C ASP A 205 26.60 -24.75 -3.92
N GLU A 206 26.67 -23.49 -3.51
CA GLU A 206 27.28 -22.38 -4.24
C GLU A 206 26.28 -21.70 -5.20
N VAL A 207 26.05 -20.44 -4.88
CA VAL A 207 25.17 -19.50 -5.56
C VAL A 207 25.86 -18.99 -6.83
N ASP A 208 25.38 -19.43 -7.99
CA ASP A 208 25.69 -18.75 -9.25
C ASP A 208 24.59 -17.75 -9.61
N PHE A 209 24.95 -16.48 -9.48
CA PHE A 209 24.17 -15.32 -9.88
C PHE A 209 24.31 -15.14 -11.40
N ASP A 210 23.42 -15.74 -12.18
CA ASP A 210 23.39 -15.48 -13.62
C ASP A 210 22.54 -14.24 -13.93
N SER A 211 23.23 -13.22 -14.40
CA SER A 211 22.71 -11.97 -14.92
C SER A 211 22.73 -12.06 -16.45
N SER A 212 21.69 -12.61 -17.04
CA SER A 212 21.20 -12.19 -18.36
C SER A 212 19.95 -12.97 -18.71
N GLU A 213 18.82 -12.28 -18.88
CA GLU A 213 18.07 -12.38 -20.12
C GLU A 213 17.13 -11.18 -20.24
N VAL A 214 17.46 -10.36 -21.24
CA VAL A 214 16.63 -9.32 -21.81
C VAL A 214 15.61 -10.05 -22.67
N GLU A 215 14.35 -10.08 -22.25
CA GLU A 215 13.26 -10.38 -23.16
C GLU A 215 12.56 -9.07 -23.53
N SER A 216 12.78 -8.72 -24.79
CA SER A 216 12.03 -7.77 -25.57
C SER A 216 10.64 -8.36 -25.85
N ASP A 217 9.60 -7.74 -25.31
CA ASP A 217 8.26 -7.87 -25.88
C ASP A 217 7.90 -6.55 -26.55
N GLU A 218 7.85 -6.66 -27.88
CA GLU A 218 7.22 -5.76 -28.81
C GLU A 218 5.72 -5.70 -28.50
N ASP A 219 5.18 -4.52 -28.26
CA ASP A 219 3.78 -4.21 -28.53
C ASP A 219 3.65 -2.70 -28.82
N ASP A 220 3.79 -2.41 -30.11
CA ASP A 220 2.88 -1.59 -30.93
C ASP A 220 1.91 -0.65 -30.18
N ASP A 221 2.25 0.64 -30.11
CA ASP A 221 1.27 1.71 -30.34
C ASP A 221 1.89 2.94 -31.02
N GLY A 222 1.57 3.08 -32.31
CA GLY A 222 2.01 4.19 -33.14
C GLY A 222 1.54 5.55 -32.64
N TYR A 223 2.51 6.47 -32.55
CA TYR A 223 2.26 7.91 -32.68
C TYR A 223 3.19 8.48 -33.74
N ASP A 224 2.57 8.90 -34.85
CA ASP A 224 3.12 9.84 -35.82
C ASP A 224 3.47 11.15 -35.10
N ASP A 225 4.74 11.55 -35.12
CA ASP A 225 5.10 12.97 -35.04
C ASP A 225 6.24 13.22 -36.05
N ASP A 226 5.82 13.81 -37.18
CA ASP A 226 6.67 14.28 -38.26
C ASP A 226 7.71 15.29 -37.74
N TYR A 227 8.97 14.90 -37.83
CA TYR A 227 10.10 15.81 -37.91
C TYR A 227 10.07 16.51 -39.28
N ASP A 228 9.84 17.83 -39.32
CA ASP A 228 10.34 18.66 -40.40
C ASP A 228 11.47 19.58 -39.90
N ASN A 229 12.57 19.52 -40.64
CA ASN A 229 13.89 20.01 -40.29
C ASN A 229 14.26 21.05 -41.36
N GLY A 230 14.21 22.34 -41.01
CA GLY A 230 14.41 23.44 -41.96
C GLY A 230 15.40 24.49 -41.47
N TYR A 231 16.65 24.35 -41.90
CA TYR A 231 17.79 25.27 -41.79
C TYR A 231 17.46 26.76 -42.01
N HIS A 232 18.12 27.68 -41.26
CA HIS A 232 18.98 28.76 -41.81
C HIS A 232 19.55 29.72 -40.73
N HIS A 233 20.88 29.63 -40.52
CA HIS A 233 21.90 30.69 -40.58
C HIS A 233 21.92 31.93 -39.64
N ASN A 234 23.11 32.07 -39.00
CA ASN A 234 23.92 33.27 -38.70
C ASN A 234 23.74 34.07 -37.41
N GLY A 235 24.86 34.25 -36.69
CA GLY A 235 25.04 35.37 -35.76
C GLY A 235 26.26 35.23 -34.83
N TYR A 236 27.42 35.71 -35.28
CA TYR A 236 28.64 35.93 -34.48
C TYR A 236 28.38 36.82 -33.24
N GLY A 237 29.07 36.56 -32.12
CA GLY A 237 29.07 37.47 -30.97
C GLY A 237 30.01 37.08 -29.82
N SER A 238 31.26 37.54 -29.91
CA SER A 238 32.31 37.52 -28.87
C SER A 238 31.90 38.28 -27.59
N GLY A 239 32.39 37.87 -26.41
CA GLY A 239 32.31 38.69 -25.20
C GLY A 239 32.94 38.06 -23.94
N TYR A 240 34.13 38.54 -23.58
CA TYR A 240 34.90 38.25 -22.38
C TYR A 240 34.33 38.90 -21.10
N GLY A 241 34.65 38.34 -19.92
CA GLY A 241 34.65 39.00 -18.59
C GLY A 241 34.30 38.05 -17.44
N ASN A 242 35.28 37.51 -16.68
CA ASN A 242 35.66 37.91 -15.31
C ASN A 242 34.45 38.19 -14.37
N GLU A 243 34.35 37.71 -13.14
CA GLU A 243 35.38 37.58 -12.10
C GLU A 243 34.85 36.82 -10.86
N TYR A 244 35.79 36.37 -10.04
CA TYR A 244 35.66 35.63 -8.77
C TYR A 244 35.06 36.43 -7.59
N HIS A 245 34.57 35.69 -6.59
CA HIS A 245 34.62 35.86 -5.12
C HIS A 245 33.29 35.31 -4.53
N GLY A 246 33.21 34.34 -3.63
CA GLY A 246 34.10 33.89 -2.56
C GLY A 246 33.30 33.92 -1.24
N GLY A 247 33.23 32.82 -0.49
CA GLY A 247 32.64 32.84 0.86
C GLY A 247 32.17 31.49 1.38
N GLN A 248 33.07 30.74 2.01
CA GLN A 248 32.80 29.59 2.87
C GLN A 248 32.27 30.04 4.25
N GLY A 249 31.54 29.14 4.92
CA GLY A 249 31.28 29.15 6.36
C GLY A 249 29.86 28.65 6.63
N GLY A 250 29.61 27.62 7.43
CA GLY A 250 30.39 26.92 8.43
C GLY A 250 29.37 26.33 9.41
N TRP A 251 29.45 25.03 9.65
CA TRP A 251 28.56 24.29 10.55
C TRP A 251 28.91 24.63 11.99
N ASP A 252 27.92 24.95 12.82
CA ASP A 252 28.07 24.89 14.28
C ASP A 252 26.79 24.36 14.92
N TYR A 253 26.95 23.20 15.56
CA TYR A 253 26.02 22.61 16.52
C TYR A 253 26.23 23.31 17.87
N ASN A 254 25.15 23.55 18.62
CA ASN A 254 25.27 23.71 20.06
C ASN A 254 24.06 23.10 20.78
N TYR A 255 24.37 22.06 21.55
CA TYR A 255 23.58 21.59 22.68
C TYR A 255 23.72 22.58 23.84
N SER A 256 22.61 22.92 24.49
CA SER A 256 22.51 23.27 25.92
C SER A 256 21.07 23.10 26.38
#